data_AF-A0A7R9KET3-F1
#
_entry.id   AF-A0A7R9KET3-F1
#
_cell.length_a   1.000
_cell.length_b   1.000
_cell.length_c   1.000
_cell.angle_alpha   90.00
_cell.angle_beta   90.00
_cell.angle_gamma   90.00
#
_symmetry.space_group_name_H-M   'P 1'
#
loop_
_entity.id
_entity.type
_entity.pdbx_description
1 polymer ?
#
loop_
_entity_poly.entity_id
_entity_poly.type
_entity_poly.pdbx_seq_one_letter_code
_entity_poly.pdbx_strand_id
1 'polypeptide(L)'
;MSGRKRNIAFSRPEEPDFIKKLKARAGITAGPEIDTKKEILPKADSEDLEDRDEEQPVIVVLKDGDLTADEVKELTEENRIKDEEKDINDGKIVFKKPDKSQENSKSLAKSKNDAIIKQRLEENETKSVRNSSLLSFDDNEDEEEDYSSD
;
A
#
# COMPACT_ATOMS: atom_id res chain seq x y z
N MET A 1 5.43 -36.96 3.03
CA MET A 1 5.08 -37.08 1.60
C MET A 1 4.70 -35.69 1.10
N SER A 2 5.56 -35.05 0.29
CA SER A 2 5.39 -33.66 -0.12
C SER A 2 4.27 -33.53 -1.16
N GLY A 3 3.19 -32.82 -0.80
CA GLY A 3 2.04 -32.59 -1.66
C GLY A 3 2.41 -31.68 -2.82
N ARG A 4 2.46 -32.21 -4.05
CA ARG A 4 2.63 -31.41 -5.27
C ARG A 4 1.46 -30.43 -5.38
N LYS A 5 1.77 -29.13 -5.33
CA LYS A 5 0.81 -28.07 -5.68
C LYS A 5 0.44 -28.24 -7.16
N ARG A 6 -0.84 -28.47 -7.42
CA ARG A 6 -1.38 -28.63 -8.79
C ARG A 6 -1.58 -27.24 -9.38
N ASN A 7 -0.74 -26.87 -10.35
CA ASN A 7 -0.87 -25.64 -11.12
C ASN A 7 -2.01 -25.81 -12.12
N ILE A 8 -3.23 -25.40 -11.75
CA ILE A 8 -4.39 -25.43 -12.64
C ILE A 8 -4.50 -24.06 -13.30
N ALA A 9 -4.26 -23.99 -14.61
CA ALA A 9 -4.49 -22.81 -15.42
C ALA A 9 -5.90 -22.88 -16.02
N PHE A 10 -6.68 -21.80 -15.90
CA PHE A 10 -7.98 -21.68 -16.54
C PHE A 10 -7.79 -21.22 -17.99
N SER A 11 -8.14 -22.07 -18.95
CA SER A 11 -8.31 -21.66 -20.34
C SER A 11 -9.80 -21.46 -20.62
N ARG A 12 -10.16 -20.33 -21.23
CA ARG A 12 -11.52 -20.06 -21.69
C ARG A 12 -11.57 -20.36 -23.19
N PRO A 13 -11.91 -21.60 -23.60
CA PRO A 13 -12.05 -21.93 -25.01
C PRO A 13 -13.19 -21.12 -25.63
N GLU A 14 -13.10 -20.87 -26.94
CA GLU A 14 -14.20 -20.23 -27.67
C GLU A 14 -15.49 -21.04 -27.56
N GLU A 15 -16.61 -20.34 -27.51
CA GLU A 15 -17.91 -20.99 -27.48
C GLU A 15 -18.16 -21.76 -28.78
N PRO A 16 -18.61 -23.02 -28.71
CA PRO A 16 -18.92 -23.80 -29.89
C PRO A 16 -20.12 -23.20 -30.64
N ASP A 17 -20.15 -23.39 -31.96
CA ASP A 17 -21.15 -22.80 -32.86
C ASP A 17 -22.60 -23.11 -32.47
N PHE A 18 -22.85 -24.27 -31.87
CA PHE A 18 -24.16 -24.65 -31.37
C PHE A 18 -24.64 -23.69 -30.26
N ILE A 19 -23.80 -23.38 -29.29
CA ILE A 19 -24.13 -22.47 -28.18
C ILE A 19 -24.32 -21.04 -28.70
N LYS A 20 -23.48 -20.60 -29.66
CA LYS A 20 -23.62 -19.30 -30.33
C LYS A 20 -24.99 -19.15 -31.01
N LYS A 21 -25.40 -20.16 -31.79
CA LYS A 21 -26.70 -20.18 -32.48
C LYS A 21 -27.88 -20.23 -31.50
N LEU A 22 -27.75 -20.99 -30.41
CA LEU A 22 -28.77 -21.12 -29.39
C LEU A 22 -28.98 -19.79 -28.64
N LYS A 23 -27.89 -19.13 -28.21
CA LYS A 23 -27.96 -17.80 -27.57
C LYS A 23 -28.58 -16.76 -28.49
N ALA A 24 -28.20 -16.76 -29.77
CA ALA A 24 -28.78 -15.86 -30.77
C ALA A 24 -30.30 -16.07 -30.94
N ARG A 25 -30.77 -17.32 -31.00
CA ARG A 25 -32.21 -17.64 -31.08
C ARG A 25 -32.96 -17.30 -29.79
N ALA A 26 -32.31 -17.44 -28.64
CA ALA A 26 -32.87 -17.11 -27.34
C ALA A 26 -32.84 -15.60 -27.02
N GLY A 27 -32.27 -14.77 -27.89
CA GLY A 27 -32.09 -13.33 -27.64
C GLY A 27 -31.15 -13.03 -26.47
N ILE A 28 -30.33 -14.00 -26.04
CA ILE A 28 -29.37 -13.83 -24.95
C ILE A 28 -28.17 -13.07 -25.53
N THR A 29 -28.21 -11.75 -25.44
CA THR A 29 -27.04 -10.91 -25.66
C THR A 29 -26.07 -11.08 -24.49
N ALA A 30 -24.77 -10.86 -24.72
CA ALA A 30 -23.80 -10.83 -23.63
C ALA A 30 -24.31 -9.88 -22.54
N GLY A 31 -24.39 -10.37 -21.30
CA GLY A 31 -24.87 -9.58 -20.17
C GLY A 31 -23.91 -8.42 -19.87
N PRO A 32 -24.33 -7.47 -19.01
CA PRO A 32 -23.44 -6.41 -18.52
C PRO A 32 -22.14 -7.04 -17.99
N GLU A 33 -21.03 -6.75 -18.67
CA GLU A 33 -19.71 -7.21 -18.28
C GLU A 33 -19.31 -6.56 -16.94
N ILE A 34 -18.32 -7.12 -16.24
CA ILE A 34 -17.86 -6.57 -14.96
C ILE A 34 -17.48 -5.09 -15.11
N ASP A 35 -16.96 -4.71 -16.28
CA ASP A 35 -16.58 -3.35 -16.61
C ASP A 35 -17.77 -2.39 -16.74
N THR A 36 -18.98 -2.87 -17.05
CA THR A 36 -20.16 -1.99 -17.09
C THR A 36 -20.64 -1.57 -15.70
N LYS A 37 -20.09 -2.18 -14.64
CA LYS A 37 -20.33 -1.78 -13.24
C LYS A 37 -19.25 -0.86 -12.69
N LYS A 38 -18.14 -0.67 -13.42
CA LYS A 38 -17.07 0.22 -13.00
C LYS A 38 -17.48 1.66 -13.34
N GLU A 39 -17.47 2.51 -12.33
CA GLU A 39 -17.64 3.95 -12.52
C GLU A 39 -16.38 4.50 -13.21
N ILE A 40 -16.57 5.26 -14.30
CA ILE A 40 -15.48 5.93 -14.99
C ILE A 40 -15.22 7.22 -14.22
N LEU A 41 -14.19 7.22 -13.37
CA LEU A 41 -13.74 8.42 -12.69
C LEU A 41 -13.14 9.42 -13.70
N PRO A 42 -13.33 10.73 -13.50
CA PRO A 42 -12.58 11.73 -14.24
C PRO A 42 -11.08 11.50 -14.04
N LYS A 43 -10.29 11.81 -15.07
CA LYS A 43 -8.83 11.80 -14.92
C LYS A 43 -8.45 12.93 -13.97
N ALA A 44 -7.58 12.65 -13.01
CA ALA A 44 -6.99 13.68 -12.18
C ALA A 44 -6.16 14.62 -13.08
N ASP A 45 -6.36 15.93 -12.89
CA ASP A 45 -5.57 16.94 -13.59
C ASP A 45 -4.24 17.15 -12.87
N SER A 46 -3.25 17.72 -13.55
CA SER A 46 -1.92 17.99 -12.98
C SER A 46 -2.01 18.82 -11.69
N GLU A 47 -2.97 19.75 -11.63
CA GLU A 47 -3.24 20.62 -10.48
C GLU A 47 -3.75 19.84 -9.25
N ASP A 48 -4.39 18.68 -9.44
CA ASP A 48 -4.84 17.83 -8.33
C ASP A 48 -3.68 17.05 -7.69
N LEU A 49 -2.54 16.96 -8.39
CA LEU A 49 -1.35 16.24 -7.93
C LEU A 49 -0.32 17.16 -7.26
N GLU A 50 -0.43 18.47 -7.45
CA GLU A 50 0.47 19.46 -6.88
C GLU A 50 -0.08 20.00 -5.56
N ASP A 51 0.77 20.02 -4.52
CA ASP A 51 0.42 20.59 -3.23
C ASP A 51 0.10 22.09 -3.39
N ARG A 52 -1.01 22.53 -2.78
CA ARG A 52 -1.42 23.94 -2.83
C ARG A 52 -0.55 24.81 -1.94
N ASP A 53 -0.51 26.11 -2.20
CA ASP A 53 0.22 27.09 -1.36
C ASP A 53 -0.20 27.04 0.12
N GLU A 54 -1.47 26.69 0.37
CA GLU A 54 -2.06 26.54 1.71
C GLU A 54 -1.55 25.31 2.47
N GLU A 55 -1.08 24.30 1.74
CA GLU A 55 -0.59 23.02 2.26
C GLU A 55 0.92 23.05 2.51
N GLN A 56 1.63 24.07 1.99
CA GLN A 56 3.05 24.26 2.21
C GLN A 56 3.36 24.58 3.68
N PRO A 57 4.47 24.06 4.23
CA PRO A 57 4.82 24.30 5.63
C PRO A 57 5.17 25.77 5.87
N VAL A 58 4.81 26.28 7.04
CA VAL A 58 5.20 27.63 7.48
C VAL A 58 6.68 27.64 7.86
N ILE A 59 7.47 28.48 7.20
CA ILE A 59 8.91 28.63 7.44
C ILE A 59 9.14 29.82 8.38
N VAL A 60 9.86 29.57 9.49
CA VAL A 60 10.21 30.59 10.50
C VAL A 60 11.72 30.62 10.68
N VAL A 61 12.33 31.78 10.43
CA VAL A 61 13.77 32.03 10.58
C VAL A 61 14.01 32.60 11.99
N LEU A 62 14.81 31.91 12.81
CA LEU A 62 15.09 32.31 14.19
C LEU A 62 16.55 32.74 14.40
N LYS A 63 17.48 32.20 13.60
CA LYS A 63 18.91 32.44 13.72
C LYS A 63 19.52 32.79 12.38
N ASP A 64 20.63 33.53 12.44
CA ASP A 64 21.47 33.82 11.27
C ASP A 64 22.12 32.51 10.80
N GLY A 65 21.54 31.91 9.76
CA GLY A 65 21.91 30.59 9.22
C GLY A 65 20.73 29.68 8.91
N ASP A 66 19.52 30.01 9.37
CA ASP A 66 18.31 29.32 8.92
C ASP A 66 17.98 29.73 7.47
N LEU A 67 17.44 28.78 6.69
CA LEU A 67 17.07 29.03 5.29
C LEU A 67 15.81 29.89 5.20
N THR A 68 15.84 30.85 4.28
CA THR A 68 14.67 31.68 3.95
C THR A 68 13.69 30.91 3.06
N ALA A 69 12.45 31.39 3.00
CA ALA A 69 11.38 30.70 2.25
C ALA A 69 11.73 30.52 0.76
N ASP A 70 12.43 31.48 0.16
CA ASP A 70 12.80 31.43 -1.25
C ASP A 70 13.92 30.41 -1.50
N GLU A 71 14.94 30.39 -0.62
CA GLU A 71 16.03 29.41 -0.71
C GLU A 71 15.54 27.97 -0.52
N VAL A 72 14.56 27.76 0.35
CA VAL A 72 13.94 26.44 0.52
C VAL A 72 13.23 25.99 -0.77
N LYS A 73 12.48 26.89 -1.41
CA LYS A 73 11.77 26.59 -2.67
C LYS A 73 12.75 26.20 -3.78
N GLU A 74 13.78 27.01 -3.99
CA GLU A 74 14.83 26.72 -4.99
C GLU A 74 15.50 25.37 -4.72
N LEU A 75 15.84 25.08 -3.47
CA LEU A 75 16.48 23.82 -3.11
C LEU A 75 15.54 22.62 -3.31
N THR A 76 14.24 22.76 -3.01
CA THR A 76 13.26 21.69 -3.23
C THR A 76 13.05 21.39 -4.72
N GLU A 77 12.99 22.43 -5.56
CA GLU A 77 12.89 22.27 -7.02
C GLU A 77 14.17 21.63 -7.59
N GLU A 78 15.35 22.09 -7.17
CA GLU A 78 16.63 21.55 -7.64
C GLU A 78 16.79 20.07 -7.24
N ASN A 79 16.37 19.68 -6.03
CA ASN A 79 16.41 18.28 -5.61
C ASN A 79 15.42 17.41 -6.40
N ARG A 80 14.21 17.92 -6.70
CA ARG A 80 13.22 17.21 -7.53
C ARG A 80 13.78 16.92 -8.92
N ILE A 81 14.37 17.93 -9.57
CA ILE A 81 15.00 17.77 -10.90
C ILE A 81 16.18 16.81 -10.84
N LYS A 82 17.07 16.94 -9.84
CA LYS A 82 18.22 16.05 -9.69
C LYS A 82 17.80 14.60 -9.47
N ASP A 83 16.73 14.34 -8.74
CA ASP A 83 16.25 12.98 -8.51
C ASP A 83 15.61 12.38 -9.77
N GLU A 84 14.86 13.17 -10.53
CA GLU A 84 14.35 12.77 -11.86
C GLU A 84 15.50 12.48 -12.85
N GLU A 85 16.55 13.30 -12.86
CA GLU A 85 17.72 13.10 -13.73
C GLU A 85 18.58 11.91 -13.31
N LYS A 86 18.81 11.70 -12.01
CA LYS A 86 19.56 10.51 -11.52
C LYS A 86 18.84 9.22 -11.87
N ASP A 87 17.52 9.19 -11.74
CA ASP A 87 16.69 8.03 -12.09
C ASP A 87 16.84 7.66 -13.59
N ILE A 88 17.07 8.63 -14.47
CA ILE A 88 17.27 8.41 -15.92
C ILE A 88 18.72 8.05 -16.27
N ASN A 89 19.71 8.71 -15.63
CA ASN A 89 21.13 8.58 -16.00
C ASN A 89 21.78 7.27 -15.51
N ASP A 90 21.31 6.69 -14.40
CA ASP A 90 21.95 5.50 -13.82
C ASP A 90 21.69 4.22 -14.64
N GLY A 91 20.88 4.28 -15.70
CA GLY A 91 20.51 3.14 -16.55
C GLY A 91 19.77 2.00 -15.82
N LYS A 92 19.53 2.18 -14.51
CA LYS A 92 18.81 1.28 -13.63
C LYS A 92 17.34 1.64 -13.71
N ILE A 93 16.55 0.77 -14.31
CA ILE A 93 15.10 0.89 -14.29
C ILE A 93 14.64 0.67 -12.84
N VAL A 94 14.41 1.76 -12.10
CA VAL A 94 13.83 1.71 -10.77
C VAL A 94 12.31 1.72 -10.94
N PHE A 95 11.68 0.56 -10.70
CA PHE A 95 10.22 0.46 -10.72
C PHE A 95 9.65 1.21 -9.50
N LYS A 96 9.21 2.46 -9.70
CA LYS A 96 8.37 3.16 -8.72
C LYS A 96 7.05 2.38 -8.60
N LYS A 97 6.64 2.12 -7.36
CA LYS A 97 5.32 1.53 -7.11
C LYS A 97 4.29 2.51 -7.65
N PRO A 98 3.27 2.04 -8.40
CA PRO A 98 2.16 2.92 -8.76
C PRO A 98 1.56 3.45 -7.47
N ASP A 99 1.25 4.75 -7.44
CA ASP A 99 0.50 5.32 -6.33
C ASP A 99 -0.80 4.55 -6.22
N LYS A 100 -0.98 3.93 -5.06
CA LYS A 100 -2.18 3.13 -4.78
C LYS A 100 -3.36 4.08 -4.91
N SER A 101 -4.10 3.98 -6.01
CA SER A 101 -5.50 4.39 -6.05
C SER A 101 -6.13 3.84 -4.77
N GLN A 102 -6.72 4.74 -3.98
CA GLN A 102 -7.28 4.49 -2.65
C GLN A 102 -8.48 3.53 -2.71
N GLU A 103 -8.29 2.29 -3.14
CA GLU A 103 -9.25 1.22 -2.96
C GLU A 103 -8.53 -0.04 -2.50
N ASN A 104 -8.60 -0.24 -1.18
CA ASN A 104 -8.30 -1.46 -0.44
C ASN A 104 -6.82 -1.83 -0.24
N SER A 105 -6.17 -1.13 0.68
CA SER A 105 -5.36 -1.83 1.70
C SER A 105 -5.45 -1.12 3.05
N LYS A 106 -6.44 -1.49 3.87
CA LYS A 106 -6.28 -1.42 5.33
C LYS A 106 -5.19 -2.43 5.71
N SER A 107 -3.95 -1.96 5.74
CA SER A 107 -2.89 -2.58 6.52
C SER A 107 -2.07 -1.44 7.13
N LEU A 108 -2.47 -1.09 8.35
CA LEU A 108 -1.68 -0.31 9.29
C LEU A 108 -0.28 -0.93 9.39
N ALA A 109 0.76 -0.10 9.18
CA ALA A 109 1.97 -0.01 10.02
C ALA A 109 3.08 0.71 9.25
N LYS A 110 3.16 2.03 9.44
CA LYS A 110 4.45 2.73 9.34
C LYS A 110 5.24 2.31 10.57
N SER A 111 6.35 1.58 10.40
CA SER A 111 7.31 1.40 11.49
C SER A 111 8.71 1.78 11.03
N LYS A 112 9.29 2.72 11.79
CA LYS A 112 10.59 3.33 11.63
C LYS A 112 11.70 2.34 12.04
N ASN A 113 11.96 1.30 11.24
CA ASN A 113 12.90 0.24 11.64
C ASN A 113 14.00 -0.10 10.64
N ASP A 114 14.23 0.69 9.58
CA ASP A 114 15.30 0.39 8.62
C ASP A 114 16.70 0.89 9.06
N ALA A 115 16.78 1.77 10.06
CA ALA A 115 18.06 2.23 10.61
C ALA A 115 18.62 1.34 11.74
N ILE A 116 17.76 0.58 12.44
CA ILE A 116 18.16 -0.19 13.63
C ILE A 116 18.61 -1.62 13.26
N ILE A 117 18.14 -2.16 12.13
CA ILE A 117 18.43 -3.56 11.75
C ILE A 117 19.87 -3.76 11.25
N LYS A 118 20.50 -2.74 10.63
CA LYS A 118 21.89 -2.86 10.15
C LYS A 118 22.94 -2.82 11.25
N GLN A 119 22.63 -2.26 12.42
CA GLN A 119 23.60 -2.12 13.51
C GLN A 119 23.56 -3.28 14.52
N ARG A 120 22.67 -4.25 14.33
CA ARG A 120 22.43 -5.36 15.28
C ARG A 120 22.81 -6.75 14.75
N LEU A 121 23.43 -6.81 13.56
CA LEU A 121 23.84 -8.06 12.92
C LEU A 121 25.30 -8.46 13.23
N GLU A 122 26.06 -7.63 13.95
CA GLU A 122 27.47 -7.93 14.27
C GLU A 122 27.71 -8.50 15.66
N GLU A 123 26.71 -8.51 16.55
CA GLU A 123 26.88 -9.07 17.89
C GLU A 123 25.64 -9.86 18.29
N ASN A 124 25.86 -11.01 18.92
CA ASN A 124 24.91 -11.89 19.61
C ASN A 124 24.41 -13.12 18.83
N GLU A 125 25.35 -14.04 18.58
CA GLU A 125 25.03 -15.47 18.55
C GLU A 125 24.57 -15.97 19.95
N THR A 126 23.62 -16.92 19.93
CA THR A 126 23.15 -17.80 21.05
C THR A 126 22.15 -17.17 22.04
N LYS A 127 21.02 -17.75 22.46
CA LYS A 127 20.48 -19.13 22.53
C LYS A 127 18.94 -19.10 22.40
N SER A 128 18.31 -20.17 21.90
CA SER A 128 16.86 -20.30 21.87
C SER A 128 16.28 -20.47 23.28
N VAL A 129 15.43 -19.55 23.72
CA VAL A 129 14.67 -19.69 24.96
C VAL A 129 13.42 -20.53 24.68
N ARG A 130 13.24 -21.64 25.41
CA ARG A 130 11.99 -22.41 25.43
C ARG A 130 11.19 -21.99 26.66
N ASN A 131 10.24 -21.09 26.48
CA ASN A 131 9.27 -20.71 27.50
C ASN A 131 7.95 -21.45 27.25
N SER A 132 7.73 -22.52 28.01
CA SER A 132 6.39 -23.10 28.17
C SER A 132 5.57 -22.13 29.04
N SER A 133 4.49 -21.60 28.47
CA SER A 133 3.68 -20.49 28.99
C SER A 133 4.23 -19.10 28.63
N LEU A 134 3.81 -18.63 27.46
CA LEU A 134 3.92 -17.24 26.97
C LEU A 134 2.60 -16.48 27.11
N LEU A 135 1.64 -17.07 27.83
CA LEU A 135 0.29 -16.56 28.02
C LEU A 135 -0.11 -16.87 29.47
N SER A 136 0.31 -16.03 30.41
CA SER A 136 -0.38 -15.87 31.69
C SER A 136 -1.36 -14.70 31.53
N PHE A 137 -2.38 -14.88 30.68
CA PHE A 137 -3.56 -14.03 30.77
C PHE A 137 -4.30 -14.50 32.01
N ASP A 138 -4.20 -13.70 33.08
CA ASP A 138 -5.10 -13.63 34.22
C ASP A 138 -5.73 -14.95 34.66
N ASP A 139 -5.00 -15.59 35.57
CA ASP A 139 -5.59 -16.40 36.63
C ASP A 139 -5.96 -15.42 37.76
N ASN A 140 -7.25 -15.31 38.07
CA ASN A 140 -7.95 -14.43 39.05
C ASN A 140 -8.32 -13.02 38.51
N GLU A 141 -9.53 -12.49 38.68
CA GLU A 141 -10.44 -12.61 39.83
C GLU A 141 -11.92 -12.70 39.40
N ASP A 142 -12.61 -13.70 39.96
CA ASP A 142 -14.03 -13.60 40.27
C ASP A 142 -14.26 -12.34 41.13
N GLU A 143 -15.04 -11.36 40.66
CA GLU A 143 -15.75 -10.46 41.57
C GLU A 143 -17.11 -10.06 41.00
N GLU A 144 -18.12 -10.28 41.83
CA GLU A 144 -19.55 -10.28 41.57
C GLU A 144 -20.11 -8.88 41.24
N GLU A 145 -21.01 -8.80 40.25
CA GLU A 145 -21.98 -7.69 40.18
C GLU A 145 -23.39 -8.27 39.97
N ASP A 146 -24.06 -8.54 41.09
CA ASP A 146 -25.51 -8.78 41.17
C ASP A 146 -26.25 -7.49 40.74
N TYR A 147 -26.99 -7.57 39.64
CA TYR A 147 -27.82 -6.48 39.12
C TYR A 147 -29.07 -6.29 40.01
N SER A 148 -29.09 -5.23 40.80
CA SER A 148 -30.31 -4.70 41.41
C SER A 148 -31.14 -3.97 40.34
N SER A 149 -32.24 -4.57 39.89
CA SER A 149 -33.27 -3.89 39.10
C SER A 149 -34.44 -3.50 40.00
N ASP A 150 -34.88 -2.24 39.85
CA ASP A 150 -36.03 -1.57 40.51
C ASP A 150 -37.32 -2.40 40.62
#